data_AF-A0A3B3UZT8-F1
#
_entry.id   AF-A0A3B3UZT8-F1
#
_cell.length_a   1.000
_cell.length_b   1.000
_cell.length_c   1.000
_cell.angle_alpha   90.00
_cell.angle_beta   90.00
_cell.angle_gamma   90.00
#
_symmetry.space_group_name_H-M   'P 1'
#
loop_
_entity.id
_entity.type
_entity.pdbx_description
1 polymer ?
#
loop_
_entity_poly.entity_id
_entity_poly.type
_entity_poly.pdbx_seq_one_letter_code
_entity_poly.pdbx_strand_id
1 'polypeptide(L)'
;MGLLTRLRKEWFIIGIVLVILSAKLLPGVGVKGGPLRPEVTIAYIAVSLIFFNSGLSLKTEELRNALFHVRLHFFVQSFTLVFFPLVVWLLLQVLALTSIDQWLLKGLQTVSCMPPPVSSAVILTKAVGGNEAAAIFNSAFGSFLGIVVTPLLLLLFLGSSSSVPFTSIFSQLFMTVVVPLILGQVCRGFLRECLERRKPPFGAISSAVLLMIIYTTFCDTFSNPNIELDPTSLLLVVIIIFSIQVSFMLLTFAFSTRSGSGFSPADTVAIMFCSTHKSLTLGIPMLKIVFEGYQHLSLISVPLLIYHPTQILLGSVLVPTIRSWMTSRQKTSLLLR
;
A
#
# COMPACT_ATOMS: atom_id res chain seq x y z
N MET A 1 1.91 29.57 -6.18
CA MET A 1 2.70 28.54 -5.46
C MET A 1 3.80 28.05 -6.38
N GLY A 2 5.07 28.18 -5.99
CA GLY A 2 6.22 27.96 -6.87
C GLY A 2 6.45 26.49 -7.27
N LEU A 3 7.12 26.28 -8.41
CA LEU A 3 7.46 24.97 -8.95
C LEU A 3 8.20 24.09 -7.94
N LEU A 4 9.15 24.67 -7.20
CA LEU A 4 9.89 24.03 -6.10
C LEU A 4 9.00 23.50 -4.98
N THR A 5 7.93 24.23 -4.64
CA THR A 5 6.99 23.80 -3.60
C THR A 5 6.13 22.63 -4.06
N ARG A 6 5.83 22.56 -5.37
CA ARG A 6 5.08 21.46 -6.00
C ARG A 6 5.96 20.21 -6.17
N LEU A 7 7.20 20.39 -6.61
CA LEU A 7 8.23 19.33 -6.71
C LEU A 7 8.49 18.67 -5.35
N ARG A 8 8.61 19.46 -4.28
CA ARG A 8 8.78 18.93 -2.91
C ARG A 8 7.56 18.15 -2.42
N LYS A 9 6.36 18.50 -2.89
CA LYS A 9 5.11 17.85 -2.49
C LYS A 9 4.91 16.50 -3.18
N GLU A 10 5.37 16.39 -4.43
CA GLU A 10 5.24 15.18 -5.27
C GLU A 10 6.58 14.45 -5.49
N TRP A 11 7.59 14.71 -4.64
CA TRP A 11 8.96 14.21 -4.82
C TRP A 11 9.04 12.69 -4.95
N PHE A 12 8.14 11.97 -4.28
CA PHE A 12 8.08 10.51 -4.33
C PHE A 12 7.62 10.00 -5.70
N ILE A 13 6.62 10.64 -6.32
CA ILE A 13 6.13 10.28 -7.66
C ILE A 13 7.22 10.55 -8.70
N ILE A 14 7.88 11.71 -8.60
CA ILE A 14 9.02 12.06 -9.46
C ILE A 14 10.15 11.05 -9.25
N GLY A 15 10.43 10.69 -8.00
CA GLY A 15 11.40 9.66 -7.63
C GLY A 15 11.12 8.33 -8.32
N ILE A 16 9.86 7.87 -8.34
CA ILE A 16 9.47 6.63 -9.04
C ILE A 16 9.83 6.71 -10.53
N VAL A 17 9.44 7.78 -11.21
CA VAL A 17 9.75 7.96 -12.64
C VAL A 17 11.26 7.95 -12.88
N LEU A 18 12.01 8.70 -12.06
CA LEU A 18 13.47 8.76 -12.18
C LEU A 18 14.14 7.41 -11.95
N VAL A 19 13.74 6.63 -10.95
CA VAL A 19 14.35 5.31 -10.72
C VAL A 19 13.97 4.31 -11.80
N ILE A 20 12.76 4.38 -12.38
CA ILE A 20 12.38 3.53 -13.52
C ILE A 20 13.23 3.86 -14.75
N LEU A 21 13.38 5.15 -15.07
CA LEU A 21 14.24 5.59 -16.18
C LEU A 21 15.70 5.21 -15.94
N SER A 22 16.20 5.39 -14.72
CA SER A 22 17.56 5.01 -14.35
C SER A 22 17.77 3.49 -14.43
N ALA A 23 16.78 2.70 -14.03
CA ALA A 23 16.81 1.24 -14.15
C ALA A 23 16.86 0.80 -15.62
N LYS A 24 16.18 1.51 -16.53
CA LYS A 24 16.25 1.25 -17.97
C LYS A 24 17.62 1.58 -18.56
N LEU A 25 18.27 2.65 -18.08
CA LEU A 25 19.58 3.09 -18.59
C LEU A 25 20.76 2.28 -18.04
N LEU A 26 20.70 1.91 -16.76
CA LEU A 26 21.80 1.25 -16.02
C LEU A 26 21.25 0.09 -15.18
N PRO A 27 20.74 -0.99 -15.81
CA PRO A 27 20.15 -2.08 -15.06
C PRO A 27 21.20 -2.96 -14.35
N GLY A 28 22.45 -2.99 -14.84
CA GLY A 28 23.53 -3.83 -14.28
C GLY A 28 23.91 -3.49 -12.83
N VAL A 29 23.57 -2.31 -12.32
CA VAL A 29 23.85 -1.92 -10.93
C VAL A 29 22.87 -2.59 -9.95
N GLY A 30 21.62 -2.72 -10.36
CA GLY A 30 20.51 -3.17 -9.52
C GLY A 30 20.00 -4.58 -9.81
N VAL A 31 20.63 -5.30 -10.74
CA VAL A 31 20.34 -6.70 -11.06
C VAL A 31 20.88 -7.65 -10.00
N LYS A 32 20.28 -8.84 -9.92
CA LYS A 32 20.83 -9.96 -9.15
C LYS A 32 22.32 -10.22 -9.42
N GLY A 33 23.14 -10.27 -8.37
CA GLY A 33 24.60 -10.38 -8.46
C GLY A 33 25.33 -9.07 -8.78
N GLY A 34 24.61 -7.98 -9.03
CA GLY A 34 25.17 -6.64 -9.23
C GLY A 34 25.74 -6.02 -7.94
N PRO A 35 26.37 -4.83 -8.04
CA PRO A 35 26.98 -4.13 -6.91
C PRO A 35 26.05 -3.91 -5.70
N LEU A 36 24.75 -3.69 -5.95
CA LEU A 36 23.76 -3.51 -4.88
C LEU A 36 23.35 -4.81 -4.19
N ARG A 37 23.72 -5.98 -4.72
CA ARG A 37 23.33 -7.31 -4.23
C ARG A 37 21.88 -7.36 -3.70
N PRO A 38 20.89 -7.08 -4.58
CA PRO A 38 19.48 -6.92 -4.17
C PRO A 38 18.96 -8.10 -3.33
N GLU A 39 19.49 -9.30 -3.55
CA GLU A 39 19.13 -10.52 -2.85
C GLU A 39 19.40 -10.46 -1.35
N VAL A 40 20.41 -9.70 -0.93
CA VAL A 40 20.74 -9.53 0.49
C VAL A 40 20.25 -8.18 0.97
N THR A 41 20.64 -7.12 0.25
CA THR A 41 20.42 -5.74 0.66
C THR A 41 18.95 -5.39 0.69
N ILE A 42 18.15 -5.98 -0.21
CA ILE A 42 16.71 -5.74 -0.17
C ILE A 42 16.03 -6.71 0.75
N ALA A 43 16.18 -8.01 0.52
CA ALA A 43 15.43 -9.03 1.23
C ALA A 43 15.55 -8.91 2.75
N TYR A 44 16.73 -8.54 3.26
CA TYR A 44 16.99 -8.45 4.69
C TYR A 44 17.12 -7.03 5.21
N ILE A 45 17.87 -6.14 4.54
CA ILE A 45 18.15 -4.81 5.11
C ILE A 45 17.02 -3.83 4.81
N ALA A 46 16.67 -3.66 3.53
CA ALA A 46 15.65 -2.68 3.12
C ALA A 46 14.28 -3.01 3.72
N VAL A 47 13.88 -4.28 3.67
CA VAL A 47 12.62 -4.76 4.25
C VAL A 47 12.60 -4.54 5.77
N SER A 48 13.60 -5.04 6.50
CA SER A 48 13.64 -4.90 7.96
C SER A 48 13.68 -3.44 8.39
N LEU A 49 14.42 -2.58 7.66
CA LEU A 49 14.49 -1.15 7.95
C LEU A 49 13.13 -0.46 7.73
N ILE A 50 12.40 -0.81 6.65
CA ILE A 50 11.04 -0.29 6.42
C ILE A 50 10.12 -0.66 7.58
N PHE A 51 10.12 -1.93 8.01
CA PHE A 51 9.21 -2.40 9.07
C PHE A 51 9.63 -1.92 10.46
N PHE A 52 10.92 -1.84 10.75
CA PHE A 52 11.44 -1.21 11.96
C PHE A 52 11.07 0.27 12.04
N ASN A 53 11.21 1.00 10.92
CA ASN A 53 10.82 2.39 10.81
C ASN A 53 9.30 2.58 10.95
N SER A 54 8.50 1.67 10.39
CA SER A 54 7.06 1.62 10.66
C SER A 54 6.78 1.42 12.15
N GLY A 55 7.44 0.46 12.79
CA GLY A 55 7.37 0.23 14.23
C GLY A 55 7.75 1.48 15.03
N LEU A 56 8.80 2.21 14.67
CA LEU A 56 9.13 3.47 15.35
C LEU A 56 8.09 4.57 15.13
N SER A 57 7.33 4.55 14.03
CA SER A 57 6.38 5.60 13.69
C SER A 57 5.02 5.48 14.39
N LEU A 58 4.56 4.28 14.78
CA LEU A 58 3.22 4.11 15.37
C LEU A 58 3.21 4.54 16.85
N LYS A 59 2.34 5.49 17.22
CA LYS A 59 2.21 5.87 18.62
C LYS A 59 1.36 4.85 19.37
N THR A 60 1.85 4.33 20.49
CA THR A 60 1.12 3.35 21.32
C THR A 60 -0.22 3.91 21.83
N GLU A 61 -0.31 5.21 22.07
CA GLU A 61 -1.56 5.89 22.46
C GLU A 61 -2.61 5.91 21.34
N GLU A 62 -2.19 6.01 20.07
CA GLU A 62 -3.08 5.91 18.92
C GLU A 62 -3.63 4.49 18.76
N LEU A 63 -2.85 3.47 19.14
CA LEU A 63 -3.33 2.08 19.24
C LEU A 63 -4.36 1.91 20.36
N ARG A 64 -4.15 2.55 21.52
CA ARG A 64 -5.00 2.39 22.71
C ARG A 64 -6.34 3.12 22.61
N ASN A 65 -6.36 4.33 22.05
CA ASN A 65 -7.58 5.14 21.91
C ASN A 65 -8.55 4.61 20.82
N ALA A 66 -8.11 3.64 20.03
CA ALA A 66 -8.87 3.11 18.92
C ALA A 66 -9.93 2.05 19.28
N LEU A 67 -9.99 1.66 20.55
CA LEU A 67 -11.01 0.70 21.00
C LEU A 67 -12.43 1.29 20.98
N PHE A 68 -12.59 2.61 20.79
CA PHE A 68 -13.89 3.28 20.90
C PHE A 68 -14.72 3.35 19.60
N HIS A 69 -14.15 3.03 18.41
CA HIS A 69 -14.88 3.10 17.12
C HIS A 69 -14.93 1.75 16.37
N VAL A 70 -15.26 0.67 17.10
CA VAL A 70 -15.22 -0.72 16.61
C VAL A 70 -15.93 -0.94 15.27
N ARG A 71 -17.10 -0.31 15.05
CA ARG A 71 -17.87 -0.45 13.79
C ARG A 71 -17.10 0.03 12.57
N LEU A 72 -16.44 1.18 12.69
CA LEU A 72 -15.65 1.78 11.61
C LEU A 72 -14.43 0.90 11.32
N HIS A 73 -13.72 0.49 12.37
CA HIS A 73 -12.53 -0.34 12.24
C HIS A 73 -12.86 -1.68 11.59
N PHE A 74 -13.90 -2.36 12.08
CA PHE A 74 -14.34 -3.63 11.52
C PHE A 74 -14.73 -3.51 10.04
N PHE A 75 -15.43 -2.44 9.66
CA PHE A 75 -15.78 -2.19 8.26
C PHE A 75 -14.53 -2.03 7.40
N VAL A 76 -13.59 -1.17 7.80
CA VAL A 76 -12.37 -0.89 7.04
C VAL A 76 -11.52 -2.16 6.87
N GLN A 77 -11.31 -2.92 7.94
CA GLN A 77 -10.49 -4.13 7.87
C GLN A 77 -11.15 -5.23 7.03
N SER A 78 -12.45 -5.46 7.23
CA SER A 78 -13.20 -6.46 6.45
C SER A 78 -13.25 -6.09 4.97
N PHE A 79 -13.43 -4.79 4.67
CA PHE A 79 -13.40 -4.33 3.28
C PHE A 79 -12.03 -4.56 2.65
N THR A 80 -10.96 -4.18 3.36
CA THR A 80 -9.60 -4.17 2.79
C THR A 80 -9.02 -5.57 2.63
N LEU A 81 -9.23 -6.47 3.61
CA LEU A 81 -8.56 -7.77 3.68
C LEU A 81 -9.47 -8.95 3.30
N VAL A 82 -10.78 -8.74 3.13
CA VAL A 82 -11.71 -9.82 2.74
C VAL A 82 -12.44 -9.45 1.47
N PHE A 83 -13.26 -8.40 1.51
CA PHE A 83 -14.13 -8.02 0.39
C PHE A 83 -13.33 -7.65 -0.86
N PHE A 84 -12.33 -6.77 -0.72
CA PHE A 84 -11.50 -6.31 -1.84
C PHE A 84 -10.80 -7.50 -2.54
N PRO A 85 -10.01 -8.35 -1.85
CA PRO A 85 -9.40 -9.52 -2.46
C PRO A 85 -10.38 -10.44 -3.18
N LEU A 86 -11.55 -10.68 -2.58
CA LEU A 86 -12.57 -11.57 -3.11
C LEU A 86 -13.21 -11.02 -4.40
N VAL A 87 -13.58 -9.73 -4.41
CA VAL A 87 -14.19 -9.10 -5.58
C VAL A 87 -13.19 -9.01 -6.73
N VAL A 88 -11.93 -8.69 -6.44
CA VAL A 88 -10.89 -8.72 -7.47
C VAL A 88 -10.69 -10.14 -7.99
N TRP A 89 -10.66 -11.15 -7.12
CA TRP A 89 -10.55 -12.54 -7.57
C TRP A 89 -11.69 -12.94 -8.52
N LEU A 90 -12.93 -12.57 -8.21
CA LEU A 90 -14.08 -12.79 -9.08
C LEU A 90 -13.94 -12.06 -10.43
N LEU A 91 -13.51 -10.79 -10.40
CA LEU A 91 -13.23 -10.02 -11.61
C LEU A 91 -12.16 -10.71 -12.47
N LEU A 92 -11.12 -11.25 -11.84
CA LEU A 92 -10.04 -11.94 -12.54
C LEU A 92 -10.49 -13.24 -13.20
N GLN A 93 -11.52 -13.94 -12.71
CA GLN A 93 -12.08 -15.11 -13.41
C GLN A 93 -12.63 -14.72 -14.79
N VAL A 94 -13.21 -13.53 -14.91
CA VAL A 94 -13.71 -13.01 -16.18
C VAL A 94 -12.57 -12.48 -17.04
N LEU A 95 -11.62 -11.74 -16.44
CA LEU A 95 -10.47 -11.18 -17.16
C LEU A 95 -9.51 -12.27 -17.65
N ALA A 96 -9.46 -13.44 -17.03
CA ALA A 96 -8.66 -14.57 -17.49
C ALA A 96 -9.10 -15.12 -18.86
N LEU A 97 -10.30 -14.76 -19.33
CA LEU A 97 -10.80 -15.09 -20.67
C LEU A 97 -10.31 -14.08 -21.74
N THR A 98 -9.67 -12.99 -21.33
CA THR A 98 -9.12 -11.97 -22.24
C THR A 98 -7.66 -12.26 -22.57
N SER A 99 -7.09 -11.50 -23.51
CA SER A 99 -5.68 -11.63 -23.92
C SER A 99 -4.68 -10.95 -22.96
N ILE A 100 -5.09 -10.57 -21.75
CA ILE A 100 -4.21 -9.93 -20.77
C ILE A 100 -3.20 -10.95 -20.24
N ASP A 101 -1.93 -10.54 -20.15
CA ASP A 101 -0.87 -11.36 -19.55
C ASP A 101 -1.25 -11.90 -18.16
N GLN A 102 -1.09 -13.21 -17.97
CA GLN A 102 -1.51 -13.89 -16.75
C GLN A 102 -0.71 -13.44 -15.51
N TRP A 103 0.55 -13.01 -15.67
CA TRP A 103 1.36 -12.51 -14.56
C TRP A 103 0.89 -11.14 -14.10
N LEU A 104 0.44 -10.30 -15.02
CA LEU A 104 -0.23 -9.04 -14.68
C LEU A 104 -1.57 -9.29 -13.94
N LEU A 105 -2.35 -10.28 -14.36
CA LEU A 105 -3.57 -10.67 -13.62
C LEU A 105 -3.25 -11.18 -12.20
N LYS A 106 -2.21 -12.00 -12.05
CA LYS A 106 -1.71 -12.42 -10.72
C LYS A 106 -1.18 -11.24 -9.90
N GLY A 107 -0.57 -10.25 -10.54
CA GLY A 107 -0.19 -9.00 -9.92
C GLY A 107 -1.40 -8.19 -9.43
N LEU A 108 -2.50 -8.14 -10.18
CA LEU A 108 -3.75 -7.51 -9.73
C LEU A 108 -4.32 -8.21 -8.48
N GLN A 109 -4.33 -9.55 -8.46
CA GLN A 109 -4.72 -10.30 -7.26
C GLN A 109 -3.79 -10.03 -6.08
N THR A 110 -2.50 -9.87 -6.36
CA THR A 110 -1.53 -9.56 -5.32
C THR A 110 -1.83 -8.20 -4.68
N VAL A 111 -2.07 -7.17 -5.50
CA VAL A 111 -2.41 -5.82 -5.01
C VAL A 111 -3.66 -5.84 -4.16
N SER A 112 -4.68 -6.60 -4.57
CA SER A 112 -5.94 -6.70 -3.84
C SER A 112 -5.75 -7.30 -2.44
N CYS A 113 -4.75 -8.16 -2.24
CA CYS A 113 -4.42 -8.76 -0.94
C CYS A 113 -3.60 -7.85 -0.02
N MET A 114 -3.07 -6.73 -0.52
CA MET A 114 -2.18 -5.87 0.25
C MET A 114 -2.89 -5.14 1.41
N PRO A 115 -2.18 -4.88 2.53
CA PRO A 115 -2.70 -4.07 3.61
C PRO A 115 -2.92 -2.60 3.21
N PRO A 116 -3.66 -1.82 4.02
CA PRO A 116 -3.73 -0.37 3.85
C PRO A 116 -2.36 0.29 4.11
N PRO A 117 -2.06 1.43 3.47
CA PRO A 117 -0.82 2.17 3.70
C PRO A 117 -0.86 2.92 5.04
N VAL A 118 0.31 3.01 5.69
CA VAL A 118 0.48 3.72 6.97
C VAL A 118 0.33 5.24 6.82
N SER A 119 0.62 5.79 5.64
CA SER A 119 0.80 7.24 5.45
C SER A 119 -0.19 7.89 4.47
N SER A 120 -0.25 7.43 3.22
CA SER A 120 -0.98 8.15 2.16
C SER A 120 -2.48 8.33 2.46
N ALA A 121 -3.13 7.30 3.01
CA ALA A 121 -4.55 7.38 3.39
C ALA A 121 -4.77 8.42 4.50
N VAL A 122 -3.92 8.40 5.54
CA VAL A 122 -3.96 9.36 6.66
C VAL A 122 -3.78 10.80 6.17
N ILE A 123 -2.78 11.02 5.31
CA ILE A 123 -2.50 12.35 4.75
C ILE A 123 -3.71 12.88 3.97
N LEU A 124 -4.36 12.05 3.16
CA LEU A 124 -5.54 12.44 2.38
C LEU A 124 -6.76 12.67 3.27
N THR A 125 -6.99 11.84 4.29
CA THR A 125 -8.06 12.07 5.28
C THR A 125 -7.86 13.40 6.00
N LYS A 126 -6.63 13.68 6.45
CA LYS A 126 -6.26 14.97 7.06
C LYS A 126 -6.43 16.13 6.10
N ALA A 127 -6.02 15.96 4.84
CA ALA A 127 -6.17 16.98 3.81
C ALA A 127 -7.63 17.31 3.54
N VAL A 128 -8.57 16.37 3.66
CA VAL A 128 -10.00 16.67 3.60
C VAL A 128 -10.51 17.34 4.88
N GLY A 129 -9.92 17.00 6.03
CA GLY A 129 -10.40 17.38 7.36
C GLY A 129 -11.31 16.32 8.00
N GLY A 130 -11.17 15.06 7.55
CA GLY A 130 -11.91 13.91 8.08
C GLY A 130 -11.36 13.41 9.43
N ASN A 131 -11.83 12.25 9.86
CA ASN A 131 -11.41 11.65 11.13
C ASN A 131 -9.97 11.11 11.06
N GLU A 132 -9.00 11.99 11.35
CA GLU A 132 -7.56 11.68 11.31
C GLU A 132 -7.19 10.55 12.30
N ALA A 133 -7.77 10.55 13.50
CA ALA A 133 -7.50 9.53 14.50
C ALA A 133 -7.93 8.13 14.03
N ALA A 134 -9.14 8.00 13.47
CA ALA A 134 -9.62 6.74 12.92
C ALA A 134 -8.79 6.28 11.71
N ALA A 135 -8.33 7.22 10.87
CA ALA A 135 -7.47 6.89 9.74
C ALA A 135 -6.10 6.36 10.20
N ILE A 136 -5.45 7.05 11.15
CA ILE A 136 -4.17 6.63 11.72
C ILE A 136 -4.29 5.22 12.28
N PHE A 137 -5.33 4.95 13.09
CA PHE A 137 -5.48 3.62 13.66
C PHE A 137 -5.74 2.56 12.60
N ASN A 138 -6.67 2.77 11.66
CA ASN A 138 -6.97 1.75 10.65
C ASN A 138 -5.78 1.45 9.75
N SER A 139 -5.02 2.48 9.40
CA SER A 139 -3.77 2.34 8.67
C SER A 139 -2.74 1.54 9.46
N ALA A 140 -2.56 1.83 10.75
CA ALA A 140 -1.63 1.13 11.63
C ALA A 140 -2.04 -0.32 11.90
N PHE A 141 -3.25 -0.52 12.40
CA PHE A 141 -3.82 -1.80 12.74
C PHE A 141 -3.99 -2.70 11.51
N GLY A 142 -4.48 -2.14 10.41
CA GLY A 142 -4.62 -2.90 9.15
C GLY A 142 -3.29 -3.26 8.51
N SER A 143 -2.28 -2.39 8.64
CA SER A 143 -0.90 -2.75 8.26
C SER A 143 -0.39 -3.92 9.09
N PHE A 144 -0.59 -3.88 10.40
CA PHE A 144 -0.19 -4.97 11.30
C PHE A 144 -0.94 -6.28 10.99
N LEU A 145 -2.25 -6.21 10.82
CA LEU A 145 -3.09 -7.36 10.49
C LEU A 145 -2.70 -7.94 9.13
N GLY A 146 -2.47 -7.10 8.12
CA GLY A 146 -2.08 -7.55 6.79
C GLY A 146 -0.69 -8.18 6.73
N ILE A 147 0.25 -7.85 7.61
CA ILE A 147 1.53 -8.57 7.70
C ILE A 147 1.30 -10.08 7.87
N VAL A 148 0.29 -10.46 8.66
CA VAL A 148 -0.07 -11.86 8.93
C VAL A 148 -1.07 -12.39 7.90
N VAL A 149 -2.08 -11.59 7.54
CA VAL A 149 -3.21 -12.03 6.71
C VAL A 149 -2.84 -12.05 5.22
N THR A 150 -2.11 -11.06 4.71
CA THR A 150 -1.77 -10.96 3.28
C THR A 150 -1.03 -12.19 2.73
N PRO A 151 -0.02 -12.76 3.40
CA PRO A 151 0.64 -13.98 2.91
C PRO A 151 -0.32 -15.17 2.80
N LEU A 152 -1.27 -15.29 3.74
CA LEU A 152 -2.29 -16.33 3.74
C LEU A 152 -3.29 -16.12 2.59
N LEU A 153 -3.69 -14.86 2.32
CA LEU A 153 -4.55 -14.53 1.17
C LEU A 153 -3.84 -14.80 -0.15
N LEU A 154 -2.57 -14.43 -0.28
CA LEU A 154 -1.77 -14.72 -1.47
C LEU A 154 -1.69 -16.23 -1.70
N LEU A 155 -1.43 -17.01 -0.66
CA LEU A 155 -1.46 -18.48 -0.74
C LEU A 155 -2.81 -19.01 -1.21
N LEU A 156 -3.91 -18.51 -0.62
CA LEU A 156 -5.25 -18.94 -0.95
C LEU A 156 -5.61 -18.67 -2.42
N PHE A 157 -5.30 -17.48 -2.93
CA PHE A 157 -5.74 -17.05 -4.26
C PHE A 157 -4.78 -17.39 -5.40
N LEU A 158 -3.47 -17.38 -5.15
CA LEU A 158 -2.45 -17.62 -6.18
C LEU A 158 -1.94 -19.06 -6.16
N GLY A 159 -2.23 -19.80 -5.09
CA GLY A 159 -1.78 -21.17 -4.90
C GLY A 159 -0.26 -21.29 -4.73
N SER A 160 0.17 -22.49 -4.39
CA SER A 160 1.58 -22.85 -4.29
C SER A 160 2.19 -23.13 -5.66
N SER A 161 2.82 -22.13 -6.28
CA SER A 161 3.61 -22.34 -7.51
C SER A 161 5.13 -22.38 -7.25
N SER A 162 5.58 -22.12 -6.03
CA SER A 162 6.99 -22.16 -5.65
C SER A 162 7.38 -23.52 -5.07
N SER A 163 8.59 -23.97 -5.40
CA SER A 163 9.28 -25.11 -4.77
C SER A 163 9.72 -24.83 -3.32
N VAL A 164 9.41 -23.65 -2.80
CA VAL A 164 9.83 -23.16 -1.49
C VAL A 164 8.78 -23.52 -0.44
N PRO A 165 9.13 -24.26 0.63
CA PRO A 165 8.16 -24.71 1.62
C PRO A 165 7.53 -23.53 2.38
N PHE A 166 6.21 -23.52 2.54
CA PHE A 166 5.47 -22.43 3.18
C PHE A 166 5.95 -22.06 4.58
N THR A 167 6.40 -23.05 5.35
CA THR A 167 6.98 -22.82 6.68
C THR A 167 8.19 -21.89 6.61
N SER A 168 9.00 -21.97 5.53
CA SER A 168 10.14 -21.09 5.33
C SER A 168 9.71 -19.67 4.96
N ILE A 169 8.71 -19.51 4.08
CA ILE A 169 8.13 -18.20 3.73
C ILE A 169 7.55 -17.52 4.97
N PHE A 170 6.78 -18.25 5.79
CA PHE A 170 6.19 -17.69 7.01
C PHE A 170 7.26 -17.33 8.05
N SER A 171 8.26 -18.18 8.26
CA SER A 171 9.39 -17.92 9.15
C SER A 171 10.19 -16.69 8.70
N GLN A 172 10.47 -16.57 7.40
CA GLN A 172 11.19 -15.45 6.82
C GLN A 172 10.39 -14.16 6.93
N LEU A 173 9.09 -14.17 6.63
CA LEU A 173 8.22 -13.02 6.84
C LEU A 173 8.17 -12.63 8.32
N PHE A 174 8.04 -13.59 9.23
CA PHE A 174 8.06 -13.30 10.66
C PHE A 174 9.37 -12.59 11.07
N MET A 175 10.52 -13.11 10.63
CA MET A 175 11.84 -12.56 10.95
C MET A 175 12.15 -11.21 10.28
N THR A 176 11.66 -10.98 9.06
CA THR A 176 11.97 -9.76 8.28
C THR A 176 10.91 -8.66 8.44
N VAL A 177 9.71 -9.03 8.90
CA VAL A 177 8.56 -8.13 8.97
C VAL A 177 8.08 -7.93 10.40
N VAL A 178 7.70 -9.01 11.09
CA VAL A 178 7.11 -8.94 12.44
C VAL A 178 8.16 -8.56 13.48
N VAL A 179 9.31 -9.24 13.48
CA VAL A 179 10.38 -9.00 14.45
C VAL A 179 10.90 -7.55 14.39
N PRO A 180 11.27 -6.98 13.22
CA PRO A 180 11.76 -5.60 13.15
C PRO A 180 10.68 -4.60 13.56
N LEU A 181 9.41 -4.86 13.26
CA LEU A 181 8.30 -4.01 13.69
C LEU A 181 8.15 -4.01 15.22
N ILE A 182 8.19 -5.18 15.87
CA ILE A 182 8.14 -5.30 17.33
C ILE A 182 9.34 -4.58 17.96
N LEU A 183 10.55 -4.81 17.44
CA LEU A 183 11.75 -4.12 17.90
C LEU A 183 11.62 -2.60 17.75
N GLY A 184 11.07 -2.12 16.63
CA GLY A 184 10.79 -0.70 16.42
C GLY A 184 9.81 -0.14 17.45
N GLN A 185 8.73 -0.87 17.77
CA GLN A 185 7.77 -0.49 18.81
C GLN A 185 8.39 -0.47 20.22
N VAL A 186 9.19 -1.47 20.55
CA VAL A 186 9.91 -1.54 21.84
C VAL A 186 10.88 -0.37 21.96
N CYS A 187 11.70 -0.13 20.93
CA CYS A 187 12.63 1.01 20.86
C CYS A 187 11.90 2.35 20.97
N ARG A 188 10.70 2.48 20.36
CA ARG A 188 9.88 3.68 20.48
C ARG A 188 9.50 3.97 21.92
N GLY A 189 9.18 2.94 22.71
CA GLY A 189 8.88 3.07 24.13
C GLY A 189 10.01 3.76 24.90
N PHE A 190 11.26 3.39 24.62
CA PHE A 190 12.45 3.98 25.26
C PHE A 190 12.85 5.34 24.69
N LEU A 191 12.63 5.57 23.40
CA LEU A 191 13.08 6.78 22.68
C LEU A 191 11.99 7.84 22.54
N ARG A 192 10.84 7.68 23.20
CA ARG A 192 9.63 8.50 23.00
C ARG A 192 9.92 10.01 23.01
N GLU A 193 10.58 10.51 24.04
CA GLU A 193 10.89 11.94 24.16
C GLU A 193 11.81 12.44 23.05
N CYS A 194 12.83 11.66 22.67
CA CYS A 194 13.75 12.02 21.60
C CYS A 194 13.03 12.09 20.25
N LEU A 195 12.15 11.11 19.97
CA LEU A 195 11.37 11.05 18.74
C LEU A 195 10.37 12.20 18.63
N GLU A 196 9.70 12.55 19.74
CA GLU A 196 8.75 13.67 19.78
C GLU A 196 9.45 15.03 19.63
N ARG A 197 10.68 15.18 20.15
CA ARG A 197 11.50 16.39 20.00
C ARG A 197 12.10 16.53 18.60
N ARG A 198 12.71 15.47 18.06
CA ARG A 198 13.44 15.49 16.77
C ARG A 198 12.53 15.34 15.55
N LYS A 199 11.36 14.70 15.70
CA LYS A 199 10.40 14.42 14.61
C LYS A 199 11.10 13.87 13.36
N PRO A 200 11.79 12.73 13.47
CA PRO A 200 12.51 12.16 12.33
C PRO A 200 11.57 11.92 11.15
N PRO A 201 12.06 12.08 9.90
CA PRO A 201 11.23 12.00 8.71
C PRO A 201 11.01 10.54 8.31
N PHE A 202 10.39 9.73 9.18
CA PHE A 202 10.15 8.30 8.98
C PHE A 202 9.55 7.99 7.59
N GLY A 203 8.56 8.77 7.16
CA GLY A 203 7.97 8.62 5.82
C GLY A 203 8.98 8.79 4.69
N ALA A 204 9.89 9.77 4.76
CA ALA A 204 10.90 10.00 3.73
C ALA A 204 11.95 8.89 3.69
N ILE A 205 12.36 8.37 4.86
CA ILE A 205 13.28 7.23 4.96
C ILE A 205 12.66 5.99 4.30
N SER A 206 11.42 5.64 4.67
CA SER A 206 10.70 4.53 4.04
C SER A 206 10.51 4.73 2.54
N SER A 207 10.18 5.95 2.09
CA SER A 207 10.06 6.27 0.67
C SER A 207 11.38 6.14 -0.09
N ALA A 208 12.51 6.57 0.48
CA ALA A 208 13.83 6.44 -0.16
C ALA A 208 14.25 4.96 -0.31
N VAL A 209 14.05 4.17 0.75
CA VAL A 209 14.31 2.73 0.71
C VAL A 209 13.41 2.04 -0.30
N LEU A 210 12.13 2.45 -0.37
CA LEU A 210 11.19 1.95 -1.37
C LEU A 210 11.62 2.29 -2.80
N LEU A 211 12.12 3.50 -3.06
CA LEU A 211 12.66 3.86 -4.38
C LEU A 211 13.84 2.96 -4.80
N MET A 212 14.72 2.58 -3.86
CA MET A 212 15.78 1.59 -4.11
C MET A 212 15.21 0.20 -4.44
N ILE A 213 14.15 -0.22 -3.74
CA ILE A 213 13.48 -1.48 -4.04
C ILE A 213 12.85 -1.45 -5.45
N ILE A 214 12.17 -0.36 -5.81
CA ILE A 214 11.58 -0.17 -7.13
C ILE A 214 12.68 -0.21 -8.20
N TYR A 215 13.76 0.54 -8.00
CA TYR A 215 14.91 0.58 -8.91
C TYR A 215 15.42 -0.81 -9.25
N THR A 216 15.81 -1.59 -8.25
CA THR A 216 16.36 -2.95 -8.44
C THR A 216 15.34 -3.92 -9.04
N THR A 217 14.07 -3.83 -8.66
CA THR A 217 13.01 -4.65 -9.28
C THR A 217 12.90 -4.36 -10.77
N PHE A 218 12.93 -3.09 -11.19
CA PHE A 218 12.92 -2.73 -12.61
C PHE A 218 14.23 -3.06 -13.33
N CYS A 219 15.38 -3.02 -12.64
CA CYS A 219 16.65 -3.46 -13.20
C CYS A 219 16.60 -4.94 -13.58
N ASP A 220 16.06 -5.78 -12.68
CA ASP A 220 15.79 -7.20 -12.94
C ASP A 220 14.78 -7.37 -14.09
N THR A 221 13.71 -6.57 -14.12
CA THR A 221 12.71 -6.61 -15.23
C THR A 221 13.36 -6.32 -16.58
N PHE A 222 14.09 -5.20 -16.70
CA PHE A 222 14.63 -4.73 -17.97
C PHE A 222 15.83 -5.53 -18.45
N SER A 223 16.52 -6.24 -17.56
CA SER A 223 17.63 -7.14 -17.93
C SER A 223 17.19 -8.53 -18.35
N ASN A 224 15.92 -8.87 -18.18
CA ASN A 224 15.42 -10.19 -18.49
C ASN A 224 14.82 -10.19 -19.91
N PRO A 225 15.52 -10.73 -20.92
CA PRO A 225 15.09 -10.67 -22.33
C PRO A 225 13.80 -11.46 -22.59
N ASN A 226 13.38 -12.31 -21.67
CA ASN A 226 12.16 -13.11 -21.78
C ASN A 226 10.89 -12.37 -21.34
N ILE A 227 11.01 -11.11 -20.88
CA ILE A 227 9.89 -10.30 -20.41
C ILE A 227 9.48 -9.32 -21.52
N GLU A 228 8.67 -9.79 -22.47
CA GLU A 228 7.97 -8.91 -23.40
C GLU A 228 6.70 -8.37 -22.74
N LEU A 229 6.77 -7.14 -22.24
CA LEU A 229 5.59 -6.42 -21.76
C LEU A 229 4.82 -5.87 -22.95
N ASP A 230 3.75 -6.54 -23.33
CA ASP A 230 2.82 -6.03 -24.34
C ASP A 230 2.23 -4.67 -23.88
N PRO A 231 2.43 -3.57 -24.63
CA PRO A 231 1.91 -2.25 -24.28
C PRO A 231 0.39 -2.24 -24.13
N THR A 232 -0.34 -3.08 -24.88
CA THR A 232 -1.81 -3.11 -24.81
C THR A 232 -2.30 -3.70 -23.49
N SER A 233 -1.67 -4.79 -23.05
CA SER A 233 -1.90 -5.41 -21.74
C SER A 233 -1.60 -4.43 -20.60
N LEU A 234 -0.51 -3.67 -20.70
CA LEU A 234 -0.16 -2.66 -19.67
C LEU A 234 -1.18 -1.52 -19.61
N LEU A 235 -1.62 -1.01 -20.76
CA LEU A 235 -2.67 0.02 -20.82
C LEU A 235 -3.98 -0.48 -20.21
N LEU A 236 -4.39 -1.72 -20.53
CA LEU A 236 -5.58 -2.34 -19.96
C LEU A 236 -5.48 -2.44 -18.43
N VAL A 237 -4.34 -2.87 -17.90
CA VAL A 237 -4.10 -2.95 -16.45
C VAL A 237 -4.23 -1.59 -15.77
N VAL A 238 -3.70 -0.52 -16.37
CA VAL A 238 -3.87 0.85 -15.84
C VAL A 238 -5.35 1.23 -15.77
N ILE A 239 -6.11 0.96 -16.84
CA ILE A 239 -7.55 1.24 -16.90
C ILE A 239 -8.32 0.44 -15.85
N ILE A 240 -8.00 -0.85 -15.70
CA ILE A 240 -8.63 -1.75 -14.71
C ILE A 240 -8.34 -1.25 -13.30
N ILE A 241 -7.09 -0.91 -12.98
CA ILE A 241 -6.69 -0.38 -11.66
C ILE A 241 -7.45 0.91 -11.35
N PHE A 242 -7.49 1.85 -12.32
CA PHE A 242 -8.21 3.10 -12.17
C PHE A 242 -9.71 2.85 -11.91
N SER A 243 -10.31 1.93 -12.68
CA SER A 243 -11.71 1.56 -12.54
C SER A 243 -12.01 0.94 -11.18
N ILE A 244 -11.20 -0.03 -10.72
CA ILE A 244 -11.33 -0.66 -9.39
C ILE A 244 -11.26 0.41 -8.29
N GLN A 245 -10.25 1.29 -8.36
CA GLN A 245 -10.05 2.33 -7.34
C GLN A 245 -11.27 3.27 -7.28
N VAL A 246 -11.75 3.78 -8.42
CA VAL A 246 -12.93 4.66 -8.47
C VAL A 246 -14.17 3.92 -7.97
N SER A 247 -14.43 2.70 -8.46
CA SER A 247 -15.60 1.92 -8.07
C SER A 247 -15.63 1.62 -6.57
N PHE A 248 -14.50 1.26 -5.97
CA PHE A 248 -14.44 0.97 -4.53
C PHE A 248 -14.53 2.22 -3.67
N MET A 249 -13.95 3.35 -4.11
CA MET A 249 -14.14 4.63 -3.43
C MET A 249 -15.61 5.06 -3.45
N LEU A 250 -16.29 4.92 -4.59
CA LEU A 250 -17.72 5.21 -4.70
C LEU A 250 -18.57 4.24 -3.87
N LEU A 251 -18.24 2.94 -3.87
CA LEU A 251 -18.96 1.93 -3.09
C LEU A 251 -18.86 2.19 -1.58
N THR A 252 -17.65 2.45 -1.08
CA THR A 252 -17.42 2.75 0.33
C THR A 252 -18.06 4.09 0.74
N PHE A 253 -18.08 5.07 -0.17
CA PHE A 253 -18.83 6.31 0.01
C PHE A 253 -20.35 6.06 0.09
N ALA A 254 -20.92 5.34 -0.87
CA ALA A 254 -22.35 5.04 -0.92
C ALA A 254 -22.82 4.25 0.31
N PHE A 255 -22.02 3.26 0.74
CA PHE A 255 -22.34 2.48 1.93
C PHE A 255 -22.25 3.31 3.21
N SER A 256 -21.19 4.11 3.37
CA SER A 256 -21.01 4.91 4.58
C SER A 256 -21.97 6.10 4.70
N THR A 257 -22.49 6.60 3.58
CA THR A 257 -23.47 7.71 3.54
C THR A 257 -24.94 7.26 3.55
N ARG A 258 -25.20 5.95 3.50
CA ARG A 258 -26.55 5.38 3.57
C ARG A 258 -27.25 5.74 4.88
N SER A 259 -28.54 6.03 4.80
CA SER A 259 -29.38 6.22 5.99
C SER A 259 -29.31 4.99 6.89
N GLY A 260 -28.92 5.17 8.15
CA GLY A 260 -28.74 4.09 9.13
C GLY A 260 -27.32 3.53 9.26
N SER A 261 -26.32 4.02 8.51
CA SER A 261 -24.92 3.56 8.62
C SER A 261 -24.28 3.88 9.97
N GLY A 262 -24.74 4.95 10.65
CA GLY A 262 -24.21 5.40 11.92
C GLY A 262 -22.82 6.05 11.84
N PHE A 263 -22.30 6.31 10.64
CA PHE A 263 -21.01 6.98 10.43
C PHE A 263 -21.19 8.49 10.29
N SER A 264 -20.27 9.25 10.90
CA SER A 264 -20.23 10.70 10.67
C SER A 264 -19.65 11.04 9.30
N PRO A 265 -19.87 12.26 8.76
CA PRO A 265 -19.23 12.68 7.52
C PRO A 265 -17.69 12.60 7.57
N ALA A 266 -17.09 12.84 8.75
CA ALA A 266 -15.65 12.73 8.95
C ALA A 266 -15.18 11.25 8.92
N ASP A 267 -16.01 10.32 9.40
CA ASP A 267 -15.74 8.88 9.35
C ASP A 267 -15.84 8.34 7.93
N THR A 268 -16.81 8.80 7.13
CA THR A 268 -16.92 8.45 5.70
C THR A 268 -15.62 8.75 4.95
N VAL A 269 -14.98 9.88 5.23
CA VAL A 269 -13.69 10.24 4.61
C VAL A 269 -12.60 9.26 5.02
N ALA A 270 -12.52 8.89 6.29
CA ALA A 270 -11.55 7.90 6.77
C ALA A 270 -11.80 6.53 6.13
N ILE A 271 -13.06 6.09 6.06
CA ILE A 271 -13.48 4.83 5.43
C ILE A 271 -13.07 4.80 3.95
N MET A 272 -13.37 5.84 3.19
CA MET A 272 -13.11 5.89 1.75
C MET A 272 -11.62 5.68 1.44
N PHE A 273 -10.73 6.39 2.13
CA PHE A 273 -9.29 6.29 1.88
C PHE A 273 -8.67 5.05 2.53
N CYS A 274 -9.03 4.72 3.78
CA CYS A 274 -8.39 3.60 4.48
C CYS A 274 -8.82 2.23 3.94
N SER A 275 -10.03 2.11 3.39
CA SER A 275 -10.52 0.83 2.86
C SER A 275 -10.02 0.51 1.45
N THR A 276 -9.73 1.55 0.66
CA THR A 276 -9.42 1.39 -0.78
C THR A 276 -7.94 1.51 -1.08
N HIS A 277 -7.18 2.22 -0.25
CA HIS A 277 -5.76 2.38 -0.50
C HIS A 277 -4.98 1.11 -0.11
N LYS A 278 -3.96 0.78 -0.91
CA LYS A 278 -3.09 -0.38 -0.74
C LYS A 278 -1.63 0.06 -0.55
N SER A 279 -0.91 -0.67 0.30
CA SER A 279 0.44 -0.33 0.72
C SER A 279 1.51 -0.87 -0.24
N LEU A 280 2.14 0.03 -0.99
CA LEU A 280 3.33 -0.31 -1.79
C LEU A 280 4.53 -0.61 -0.89
N THR A 281 4.69 0.17 0.19
CA THR A 281 5.80 0.06 1.15
C THR A 281 5.87 -1.31 1.82
N LEU A 282 4.72 -1.91 2.14
CA LEU A 282 4.67 -3.26 2.69
C LEU A 282 4.59 -4.32 1.58
N GLY A 283 3.93 -4.01 0.47
CA GLY A 283 3.64 -4.99 -0.57
C GLY A 283 4.84 -5.47 -1.37
N ILE A 284 5.78 -4.60 -1.77
CA ILE A 284 6.96 -5.07 -2.52
C ILE A 284 7.86 -5.99 -1.67
N PRO A 285 8.20 -5.63 -0.41
CA PRO A 285 8.85 -6.56 0.52
C PRO A 285 8.19 -7.94 0.59
N MET A 286 6.88 -7.96 0.81
CA MET A 286 6.12 -9.21 0.93
C MET A 286 6.16 -10.02 -0.37
N LEU A 287 6.03 -9.36 -1.52
CA LEU A 287 6.18 -9.99 -2.82
C LEU A 287 7.55 -10.64 -3.01
N LYS A 288 8.64 -9.94 -2.67
CA LYS A 288 10.00 -10.47 -2.82
C LYS A 288 10.24 -11.72 -1.97
N ILE A 289 9.59 -11.81 -0.81
CA ILE A 289 9.71 -12.96 0.10
C ILE A 289 8.80 -14.11 -0.36
N VAL A 290 7.52 -13.84 -0.65
CA VAL A 290 6.54 -14.88 -1.03
C VAL A 290 6.88 -15.49 -2.39
N PHE A 291 7.38 -14.69 -3.33
CA PHE A 291 7.77 -15.11 -4.67
C PHE A 291 9.29 -15.12 -4.84
N GLU A 292 10.03 -15.39 -3.76
CA GLU A 292 11.49 -15.54 -3.83
C GLU A 292 11.86 -16.65 -4.83
N GLY A 293 12.84 -16.39 -5.68
CA GLY A 293 13.26 -17.31 -6.74
C GLY A 293 12.35 -17.37 -7.97
N TYR A 294 11.21 -16.66 -7.98
CA TYR A 294 10.29 -16.66 -9.11
C TYR A 294 10.76 -15.75 -10.26
N GLN A 295 10.83 -16.29 -11.49
CA GLN A 295 11.37 -15.56 -12.64
C GLN A 295 10.51 -14.35 -13.08
N HIS A 296 9.21 -14.35 -12.77
CA HIS A 296 8.26 -13.28 -13.14
C HIS A 296 7.89 -12.33 -11.97
N LEU A 297 8.67 -12.30 -10.90
CA LEU A 297 8.45 -11.42 -9.74
C LEU A 297 8.29 -9.94 -10.14
N SER A 298 9.08 -9.51 -11.13
CA SER A 298 9.02 -8.20 -11.76
C SER A 298 7.63 -7.88 -12.31
N LEU A 299 7.06 -8.77 -13.12
CA LEU A 299 5.74 -8.63 -13.73
C LEU A 299 4.62 -8.57 -12.69
N ILE A 300 4.67 -9.45 -11.69
CA ILE A 300 3.69 -9.49 -10.59
C ILE A 300 3.71 -8.18 -9.78
N SER A 301 4.87 -7.51 -9.72
CA SER A 301 5.03 -6.23 -9.00
C SER A 301 4.46 -5.03 -9.77
N VAL A 302 4.30 -5.12 -11.10
CA VAL A 302 3.89 -3.98 -11.95
C VAL A 302 2.53 -3.40 -11.54
N PRO A 303 1.45 -4.20 -11.35
CA PRO A 303 0.16 -3.66 -10.92
C PRO A 303 0.25 -2.89 -9.60
N LEU A 304 1.08 -3.32 -8.65
CA LEU A 304 1.25 -2.63 -7.37
C LEU A 304 1.92 -1.26 -7.53
N LEU A 305 2.89 -1.18 -8.44
CA LEU A 305 3.60 0.04 -8.78
C LEU A 305 2.72 1.04 -9.54
N ILE A 306 1.71 0.56 -10.27
CA ILE A 306 0.70 1.40 -10.94
C ILE A 306 -0.39 1.84 -9.96
N TYR A 307 -0.84 0.94 -9.08
CA TYR A 307 -1.93 1.19 -8.14
C TYR A 307 -1.60 2.33 -7.18
N HIS A 308 -0.40 2.32 -6.62
CA HIS A 308 0.01 3.28 -5.60
C HIS A 308 0.02 4.77 -6.04
N PRO A 309 0.61 5.17 -7.18
CA PRO A 309 0.48 6.54 -7.67
C PRO A 309 -0.97 6.84 -8.09
N THR A 310 -1.69 5.89 -8.68
CA THR A 310 -3.09 6.07 -9.11
C THR A 310 -4.00 6.44 -7.93
N GLN A 311 -3.93 5.71 -6.81
CA GLN A 311 -4.72 6.01 -5.61
C GLN A 311 -4.38 7.38 -5.01
N ILE A 312 -3.10 7.79 -5.02
CA ILE A 312 -2.67 9.07 -4.44
C ILE A 312 -3.14 10.22 -5.32
N LEU A 313 -2.95 10.12 -6.64
CA LEU A 313 -3.38 11.13 -7.61
C LEU A 313 -4.89 11.31 -7.56
N LEU A 314 -5.64 10.20 -7.66
CA LEU A 314 -7.10 10.24 -7.60
C LEU A 314 -7.59 10.80 -6.26
N GLY A 315 -7.05 10.31 -5.14
CA GLY A 315 -7.39 10.81 -3.82
C GLY A 315 -7.12 12.31 -3.67
N SER A 316 -5.97 12.79 -4.15
CA SER A 316 -5.57 14.20 -4.11
C SER A 316 -6.48 15.09 -4.95
N VAL A 317 -6.86 14.63 -6.15
CA VAL A 317 -7.82 15.34 -7.03
C VAL A 317 -9.20 15.43 -6.39
N LEU A 318 -9.62 14.41 -5.64
CA LEU A 318 -10.93 14.37 -4.99
C LEU A 318 -11.01 15.15 -3.67
N VAL A 319 -9.87 15.53 -3.07
CA VAL A 319 -9.84 16.26 -1.77
C VAL A 319 -10.78 17.47 -1.74
N PRO A 320 -10.77 18.41 -2.71
CA PRO A 320 -11.62 19.60 -2.66
C PRO A 320 -13.11 19.24 -2.71
N THR A 321 -13.50 18.30 -3.57
CA THR A 321 -14.88 17.85 -3.76
C THR A 321 -15.41 17.18 -2.50
N ILE A 322 -14.64 16.25 -1.92
CA ILE A 322 -15.02 15.54 -0.69
C ILE A 322 -15.11 16.53 0.49
N ARG A 323 -14.19 17.49 0.59
CA ARG A 323 -14.23 18.53 1.63
C ARG A 323 -15.49 19.39 1.53
N SER A 324 -15.86 19.82 0.33
CA SER A 324 -17.09 20.59 0.10
C SER A 324 -18.34 19.80 0.52
N TRP A 325 -18.41 18.52 0.13
CA TRP A 325 -19.48 17.62 0.55
C TRP A 325 -19.56 17.47 2.07
N MET A 326 -18.42 17.20 2.73
CA MET A 326 -18.35 16.96 4.17
C MET A 326 -18.81 18.19 4.97
N THR A 327 -18.32 19.38 4.60
CA THR A 327 -18.67 20.64 5.26
C THR A 327 -20.16 20.98 5.07
N SER A 328 -20.74 20.72 3.90
CA SER A 328 -22.17 20.86 3.66
C SER A 328 -23.01 19.96 4.57
N ARG A 329 -22.66 18.67 4.66
CA ARG A 329 -23.36 17.71 5.53
C ARG A 329 -23.23 18.01 7.01
N GLN A 330 -22.05 18.47 7.45
CA GLN A 330 -21.86 18.88 8.85
C GLN A 330 -22.74 20.08 9.21
N LYS A 331 -22.84 21.09 8.33
CA LYS A 331 -23.75 22.23 8.53
C LYS A 331 -25.21 21.77 8.65
N THR A 332 -25.66 20.89 7.76
CA THR A 332 -27.04 20.34 7.84
C THR A 332 -27.27 19.59 9.16
N SER A 333 -26.29 18.82 9.63
CA SER A 333 -26.42 18.08 10.90
C SER A 333 -26.48 18.99 12.14
N LEU A 334 -25.83 20.16 12.08
CA LEU A 334 -25.87 21.17 13.15
C LEU A 334 -27.19 21.94 13.15
N LEU A 335 -27.84 22.11 12.00
CA LEU A 335 -29.15 22.77 11.89
C LEU A 335 -30.32 21.86 12.31
N LEU A 336 -30.11 20.54 12.33
CA LEU A 336 -31.11 19.54 12.72
C LEU A 336 -31.02 19.14 14.21
N ARG A 337 -30.04 19.66 14.95
CA ARG A 337 -29.87 19.50 16.41
C ARG A 337 -30.30 20.77 17.12
#